data_AF-A0A2V8DE69-F1
#
_entry.id   AF-A0A2V8DE69-F1
#
_cell.length_a   1.000
_cell.length_b   1.000
_cell.length_c   1.000
_cell.angle_alpha   90.00
_cell.angle_beta   90.00
_cell.angle_gamma   90.00
#
_symmetry.space_group_name_H-M   'P 1'
#
loop_
_entity.id
_entity.type
_entity.pdbx_description
1 polymer ?
#
loop_
_entity_poly.entity_id
_entity_poly.type
_entity_poly.pdbx_seq_one_letter_code
_entity_poly.pdbx_strand_id
1 'polypeptide(L)' 'MSPAFPQSSLAGDTIHISRATGPITIDGDLSDEGWNGATRVEKWYEINPGDNNEPSVKSVGMATYD' A
#
# COMPACT_ATOMS: atom_id res chain seq x y z
N MET A 1 -20.45 -23.30 -19.82
CA MET A 1 -19.40 -22.67 -18.99
C MET A 1 -18.62 -21.71 -19.85
N SER A 2 -18.67 -20.41 -19.58
CA SER A 2 -17.77 -19.44 -20.21
C SER A 2 -16.40 -19.50 -19.52
N PRO A 3 -15.27 -19.42 -20.25
CA PRO A 3 -13.95 -19.36 -19.64
C PRO A 3 -13.75 -18.02 -18.93
N ALA A 4 -13.05 -18.02 -17.80
CA ALA A 4 -12.60 -16.79 -17.14
C ALA A 4 -11.54 -16.12 -18.01
N PHE A 5 -11.71 -14.83 -18.30
CA PHE A 5 -10.68 -14.03 -18.97
C PHE A 5 -9.48 -13.88 -18.02
N PRO A 6 -8.23 -13.96 -18.52
CA PRO A 6 -7.06 -13.61 -17.72
C PRO A 6 -7.23 -12.17 -17.19
N GLN A 7 -7.05 -12.01 -15.88
CA GLN A 7 -7.07 -10.71 -15.23
C GLN A 7 -5.96 -9.85 -15.85
N SER A 8 -6.33 -8.70 -16.43
CA SER A 8 -5.40 -7.78 -17.09
C SER A 8 -4.18 -7.48 -16.21
N SER A 9 -3.02 -7.27 -16.84
CA SER A 9 -1.74 -6.86 -16.22
C SER A 9 -1.76 -5.47 -15.56
N LEU A 10 -2.93 -4.98 -15.17
CA LEU A 10 -3.15 -3.78 -14.37
C LEU A 10 -3.10 -4.07 -12.86
N ALA A 11 -2.94 -5.33 -12.45
CA ALA A 11 -2.60 -5.62 -11.06
C ALA A 11 -1.20 -5.03 -10.81
N GLY A 12 -1.13 -3.96 -10.01
CA GLY A 12 0.12 -3.32 -9.63
C GLY A 12 1.10 -4.31 -8.96
N ASP A 13 2.29 -3.82 -8.63
CA ASP A 13 3.32 -4.66 -8.03
C ASP A 13 2.81 -5.36 -6.76
N THR A 14 3.15 -6.64 -6.58
CA THR A 14 2.77 -7.39 -5.38
C THR A 14 3.46 -6.81 -4.15
N ILE A 15 2.69 -6.47 -3.11
CA ILE A 15 3.20 -5.95 -1.84
C ILE A 15 3.20 -7.08 -0.81
N HIS A 16 4.37 -7.40 -0.27
CA HIS A 16 4.52 -8.37 0.82
C HIS A 16 4.46 -7.63 2.15
N ILE A 17 3.41 -7.85 2.94
CA ILE A 17 3.22 -7.23 4.26
C ILE A 17 3.60 -8.19 5.40
N SER A 18 4.05 -7.63 6.51
CA SER A 18 4.44 -8.37 7.72
C SER A 18 3.45 -8.15 8.86
N ARG A 19 3.44 -9.06 9.85
CA ARG A 19 2.63 -8.89 11.05
C ARG A 19 3.21 -7.76 11.92
N ALA A 20 2.36 -7.01 12.60
CA ALA A 20 2.74 -5.96 13.53
C ALA A 20 3.54 -6.54 14.70
N THR A 21 4.62 -5.85 15.08
CA THR A 21 5.51 -6.24 16.17
C THR A 21 4.99 -5.85 17.55
N GLY A 22 3.91 -5.06 17.61
CA GLY A 22 3.29 -4.54 18.81
C GLY A 22 1.93 -3.92 18.50
N PRO A 23 1.24 -3.36 19.51
CA PRO A 23 -0.04 -2.70 19.33
C PRO A 23 0.10 -1.42 18.48
N ILE A 24 -1.02 -1.03 17.84
CA ILE A 24 -1.18 0.24 17.13
C ILE A 24 -2.47 0.89 17.60
N THR A 25 -2.37 2.12 18.10
CA THR A 25 -3.51 2.99 18.39
C THR A 25 -3.85 3.77 17.12
N ILE A 26 -5.14 3.82 16.76
CA ILE A 26 -5.59 4.56 15.58
C ILE A 26 -5.89 6.02 15.97
N ASP A 27 -4.83 6.79 16.18
CA ASP A 27 -4.89 8.20 16.59
C ASP A 27 -4.10 9.16 15.67
N GLY A 28 -3.37 8.61 14.69
CA GLY A 28 -2.55 9.37 13.76
C GLY A 28 -1.08 9.53 14.19
N ASP A 29 -0.69 8.97 15.34
CA ASP A 29 0.71 8.82 15.71
C ASP A 29 1.32 7.58 15.02
N LEU A 30 2.48 7.77 14.40
CA LEU A 30 3.22 6.70 13.73
C LEU A 30 4.40 6.20 14.58
N SER A 31 4.52 6.66 15.83
CA SER A 31 5.59 6.29 16.75
C SER A 31 5.37 4.95 17.47
N ASP A 32 4.16 4.39 17.38
CA ASP A 32 3.82 3.10 17.98
C ASP A 32 4.72 1.95 17.51
N GLU A 33 5.05 1.05 18.45
CA GLU A 33 5.92 -0.10 18.17
C GLU A 33 5.38 -1.02 17.08
N GLY A 34 4.06 -1.08 16.88
CA GLY A 34 3.45 -1.88 15.82
C GLY A 34 3.76 -1.39 14.39
N TRP A 35 4.21 -0.14 14.24
CA TRP A 35 4.68 0.41 12.97
C TRP A 35 6.12 0.05 12.65
N ASN A 36 6.90 -0.40 13.64
CA ASN A 36 8.29 -0.80 13.41
C ASN A 36 8.36 -2.03 12.49
N GLY A 37 9.05 -1.87 11.36
CA GLY A 37 9.16 -2.94 10.36
C GLY A 37 7.92 -3.12 9.48
N ALA A 38 6.89 -2.28 9.62
CA ALA A 38 5.75 -2.27 8.69
C ALA A 38 6.24 -2.00 7.26
N THR A 39 5.57 -2.63 6.29
CA THR A 39 5.96 -2.53 4.88
C THR A 39 5.66 -1.13 4.36
N ARG A 40 6.65 -0.49 3.74
CA ARG A 40 6.54 0.86 3.19
C ARG A 40 6.06 0.79 1.73
N VAL A 41 5.02 1.56 1.43
CA VAL A 41 4.45 1.72 0.09
C VAL A 41 4.73 3.14 -0.39
N GLU A 42 5.59 3.27 -1.40
CA GLU A 42 6.01 4.57 -1.94
C GLU A 42 5.52 4.80 -3.38
N LYS A 43 5.01 3.74 -4.02
CA LYS A 43 4.51 3.80 -5.40
C LYS A 43 2.99 3.96 -5.40
N TRP A 44 2.53 5.02 -6.04
CA TRP A 44 1.11 5.38 -6.12
C TRP A 44 0.68 5.42 -7.59
N TYR A 45 -0.53 4.96 -7.88
CA TYR A 45 -1.08 4.93 -9.23
C TYR A 45 -2.34 5.80 -9.28
N GLU A 46 -2.46 6.61 -10.33
CA GLU A 46 -3.64 7.44 -10.57
C GLU A 46 -4.83 6.56 -11.01
N ILE A 47 -5.99 6.75 -10.39
CA ILE A 47 -7.23 6.00 -10.74
C ILE A 47 -7.95 6.65 -11.93
N ASN A 48 -7.76 7.96 -12.15
CA ASN A 48 -8.29 8.70 -13.30
C ASN A 48 -7.16 8.97 -14.31
N PRO A 49 -7.07 8.25 -15.43
CA PRO A 49 -5.96 8.41 -16.36
C PRO A 49 -6.02 9.76 -17.09
N GLY A 50 -4.99 10.58 -16.96
CA GLY A 50 -4.85 11.80 -17.75
C GLY A 50 -3.65 12.66 -17.42
N ASP A 51 -3.19 12.63 -16.16
CA ASP A 51 -2.06 13.43 -15.68
C ASP A 51 -1.09 12.51 -14.92
N ASN A 52 -0.41 11.64 -15.66
CA ASN A 52 0.47 10.57 -15.18
C ASN A 52 1.80 11.08 -14.58
N ASN A 53 1.74 12.23 -13.91
CA ASN A 53 2.85 12.85 -13.23
C ASN A 53 2.92 12.33 -11.80
N GLU A 54 4.15 12.09 -11.33
CA GLU A 54 4.39 11.76 -9.93
C GLU A 54 3.87 12.92 -9.04
N PRO A 55 3.22 12.63 -7.90
CA PRO A 55 2.73 13.68 -7.01
C PRO A 55 3.86 14.64 -6.63
N SER A 56 3.60 15.95 -6.67
CA SER A 56 4.59 16.97 -6.30
C SER A 56 5.04 16.89 -4.83
N VAL A 57 4.26 16.19 -4.00
CA VAL A 57 4.56 15.91 -2.59
C VAL A 57 4.74 14.41 -2.42
N LYS A 58 5.90 14.01 -1.89
CA LYS A 58 6.19 12.60 -1.59
C LYS A 58 5.25 12.08 -0.50
N SER A 59 4.60 10.95 -0.78
CA SER A 59 3.75 10.22 0.16
C SER A 59 4.29 8.82 0.41
N VAL A 60 4.22 8.37 1.66
CA VAL A 60 4.63 7.02 2.08
C VAL A 60 3.50 6.41 2.92
N GLY A 61 3.02 5.25 2.50
CA GLY A 61 2.10 4.42 3.28
C GLY A 61 2.87 3.37 4.08
N MET A 62 2.37 3.03 5.26
CA MET A 62 2.87 1.91 6.06
C MET A 62 1.77 0.86 6.19
N ALA A 63 2.09 -0.40 5.91
CA ALA A 63 1.15 -1.51 5.88
C ALA A 63 1.65 -2.67 6.75
N THR A 64 0.78 -3.15 7.63
CA THR A 64 1.00 -4.27 8.55
C THR A 64 -0.34 -4.92 8.90
N TYR A 65 -0.33 -6.05 9.58
CA TYR A 65 -1.55 -6.74 10.06
C TYR A 65 -1.34 -7.32 11.45
N ASP A 66 -2.41 -7.54 12.22
CA ASP A 66 -2.37 -8.33 13.46
C ASP A 66 -3.53 -9.34 13.51
#